data_AF-A0A838PUB9-F1
#
_entry.id   AF-A0A838PUB9-F1
#
_cell.length_a   1.000
_cell.length_b   1.000
_cell.length_c   1.000
_cell.angle_alpha   90.00
_cell.angle_beta   90.00
_cell.angle_gamma   90.00
#
_symmetry.space_group_name_H-M   'P 1'
#
loop_
_entity.id
_entity.type
_entity.pdbx_description
1 polymer ?
#
loop_
_entity_poly.entity_id
_entity_poly.type
_entity_poly.pdbx_seq_one_letter_code
_entity_poly.pdbx_strand_id
1 'polypeptide(L)'
;MPPQASRLRRLAGRSAEQAAAAAQDQDDGIERCELCHEPIAPEHRHLVAVDSRELLCACRACTILFDSRAASAGRYRLVPDRRLRLEGFQLDDAQWEGLCIPVEMAFFFHATPAGRVVAFYPSPAGATEST
;
A
#
# COMPACT_ATOMS: atom_id res chain seq x y z
N MET A 1 30.51 0.86 40.04
CA MET A 1 29.94 1.78 39.03
C MET A 1 29.09 0.98 38.07
N PRO A 2 27.75 1.14 38.01
CA PRO A 2 26.96 0.51 36.96
C PRO A 2 27.19 1.25 35.62
N PRO A 3 27.25 0.55 34.48
CA PRO A 3 27.43 1.20 33.18
C PRO A 3 26.18 1.98 32.77
N GLN A 4 26.37 3.22 32.30
CA GLN A 4 25.30 4.06 31.77
C GLN A 4 24.79 3.48 30.45
N ALA A 5 23.59 2.88 30.47
CA ALA A 5 22.94 2.39 29.26
C ALA A 5 22.64 3.56 28.30
N SER A 6 23.26 3.54 27.11
CA SER A 6 23.13 4.61 26.11
C SER A 6 21.68 4.80 25.66
N ARG A 7 21.29 6.07 25.42
CA ARG A 7 19.95 6.44 24.92
C ARG A 7 19.54 5.69 23.65
N LEU A 8 20.51 5.29 22.83
CA LEU A 8 20.31 4.50 21.61
C LEU A 8 19.74 3.10 21.88
N ARG A 9 20.18 2.42 22.96
CA ARG A 9 19.60 1.13 23.36
C ARG A 9 18.15 1.27 23.81
N ARG A 10 17.79 2.43 24.38
CA ARG A 10 16.42 2.71 24.84
C ARG A 10 15.46 2.94 23.68
N LEU A 11 15.92 3.56 22.58
CA LEU A 11 15.14 3.71 21.36
C LEU A 11 14.95 2.36 20.65
N ALA A 12 16.01 1.55 20.54
CA ALA A 12 15.94 0.21 19.97
C ALA A 12 15.01 -0.73 20.75
N GLY A 13 14.98 -0.61 22.10
CA GLY A 13 14.04 -1.35 22.95
C GLY A 13 12.59 -1.00 22.67
N ARG A 14 12.26 0.28 22.46
CA ARG A 14 10.89 0.73 22.14
C ARG A 14 10.42 0.22 20.79
N SER A 15 11.30 0.15 19.78
CA SER A 15 10.98 -0.45 18.48
C SER A 15 10.65 -1.94 18.59
N ALA A 16 11.36 -2.68 19.45
CA ALA A 16 11.11 -4.10 19.69
C ALA A 16 9.82 -4.33 20.50
N GLU A 17 9.54 -3.47 21.49
CA GLU A 17 8.30 -3.50 22.27
C GLU A 17 7.07 -3.15 21.41
N GLN A 18 7.20 -2.20 20.48
CA GLN A 18 6.15 -1.86 19.50
C GLN A 18 5.90 -3.00 18.51
N ALA A 19 6.95 -3.67 18.02
CA ALA A 19 6.82 -4.85 17.18
C ALA A 19 6.15 -6.03 17.90
N ALA A 20 6.44 -6.21 19.20
CA ALA A 20 5.81 -7.22 20.03
C ALA A 20 4.34 -6.90 20.35
N ALA A 21 3.99 -5.64 20.57
CA ALA A 21 2.60 -5.20 20.76
C ALA A 21 1.77 -5.36 19.48
N ALA A 22 2.35 -5.11 18.30
CA ALA A 22 1.70 -5.40 17.01
C ALA A 22 1.48 -6.90 16.76
N ALA A 23 2.30 -7.76 17.37
CA ALA A 23 2.13 -9.23 17.29
C ALA A 23 1.05 -9.78 18.24
N GLN A 24 0.57 -8.98 19.19
CA GLN A 24 -0.43 -9.38 20.19
C GLN A 24 -1.87 -9.14 19.73
N ASP A 25 -2.08 -8.50 18.58
CA ASP A 25 -3.38 -8.29 17.96
C ASP A 25 -3.72 -9.45 17.00
N GLN A 26 -3.50 -10.68 17.48
CA GLN A 26 -3.88 -11.90 16.75
C GLN A 26 -5.39 -12.09 16.89
N ASP A 27 -6.10 -11.39 16.01
CA ASP A 27 -7.44 -11.69 15.52
C ASP A 27 -7.57 -13.22 15.27
N ASP A 28 -8.79 -13.76 15.26
CA ASP A 28 -9.13 -15.20 15.26
C ASP A 28 -8.65 -15.98 14.01
N GLY A 29 -7.67 -15.44 13.27
CA GLY A 29 -7.04 -15.93 12.04
C GLY A 29 -7.94 -15.77 10.82
N ILE A 30 -9.16 -15.27 11.01
CA ILE A 30 -10.18 -15.16 9.98
C ILE A 30 -10.28 -13.70 9.56
N GLU A 31 -9.64 -13.41 8.42
CA GLU A 31 -9.82 -12.16 7.71
C GLU A 31 -11.31 -11.92 7.38
N ARG A 32 -11.74 -10.67 7.40
CA ARG A 32 -13.12 -10.28 7.11
C ARG A 32 -13.17 -9.23 6.00
N CYS A 33 -14.21 -9.30 5.18
CA CYS A 33 -14.45 -8.26 4.19
C CYS A 33 -14.75 -6.92 4.88
N GLU A 34 -14.05 -5.86 4.52
CA GLU A 34 -14.22 -4.55 5.16
C GLU A 34 -15.48 -3.78 4.70
N LEU A 35 -16.24 -4.36 3.76
CA LEU A 35 -17.51 -3.80 3.28
C LEU A 35 -18.75 -4.48 3.87
N CYS A 36 -18.69 -5.79 4.10
CA CYS A 36 -19.85 -6.57 4.58
C CYS A 36 -19.55 -7.47 5.79
N HIS A 37 -18.30 -7.51 6.28
CA HIS A 37 -17.82 -8.33 7.40
C HIS A 37 -17.95 -9.85 7.24
N GLU A 38 -18.28 -10.34 6.04
CA GLU A 38 -18.24 -11.77 5.74
C GLU A 38 -16.81 -12.31 5.89
N PRO A 39 -16.62 -13.48 6.52
CA PRO A 39 -15.33 -14.18 6.52
C PRO A 39 -14.77 -14.37 5.11
N ILE A 40 -13.48 -14.08 4.91
CA ILE A 40 -12.80 -14.29 3.62
C ILE A 40 -11.62 -15.24 3.78
N ALA A 41 -11.30 -15.94 2.69
CA ALA A 41 -10.12 -16.82 2.64
C ALA A 41 -8.82 -15.99 2.66
N PRO A 42 -7.68 -16.59 3.06
CA PRO A 42 -6.38 -15.95 2.96
C PRO A 42 -6.10 -15.42 1.55
N GLU A 43 -6.42 -16.20 0.52
CA GLU A 43 -6.46 -15.73 -0.86
C GLU A 43 -7.79 -15.04 -1.18
N HIS A 44 -7.78 -13.71 -1.12
CA HIS A 44 -8.92 -12.87 -1.50
C HIS A 44 -8.49 -11.72 -2.41
N ARG A 45 -9.49 -10.96 -2.86
CA ARG A 45 -9.29 -9.82 -3.77
C ARG A 45 -9.38 -8.51 -2.98
N HIS A 46 -8.78 -7.47 -3.53
CA HIS A 46 -8.76 -6.16 -2.92
C HIS A 46 -9.44 -5.13 -3.81
N LEU A 47 -10.13 -4.18 -3.19
CA LEU A 47 -10.57 -2.95 -3.83
C LEU A 47 -9.65 -1.81 -3.40
N VAL A 48 -9.40 -0.83 -4.26
CA VAL A 48 -8.80 0.44 -3.86
C VAL A 48 -9.88 1.49 -3.73
N ALA A 49 -9.94 2.18 -2.59
CA ALA A 49 -10.69 3.42 -2.44
C ALA A 49 -9.93 4.54 -3.17
N VAL A 50 -10.45 5.03 -4.29
CA VAL A 50 -9.69 5.91 -5.20
C VAL A 50 -9.31 7.25 -4.55
N ASP A 51 -10.15 7.75 -3.66
CA ASP A 51 -9.97 9.04 -3.01
C ASP A 51 -8.91 8.97 -1.89
N SER A 52 -9.00 7.96 -1.01
CA SER A 52 -8.06 7.78 0.11
C SER A 52 -6.81 6.97 -0.26
N ARG A 53 -6.86 6.25 -1.39
CA ARG A 53 -5.82 5.30 -1.87
C ARG A 53 -5.59 4.12 -0.93
N GLU A 54 -6.58 3.80 -0.10
CA GLU A 54 -6.53 2.65 0.79
C GLU A 54 -6.95 1.38 0.05
N LEU A 55 -6.27 0.28 0.38
CA LEU A 55 -6.64 -1.06 -0.07
C LEU A 55 -7.62 -1.66 0.92
N LEU A 56 -8.67 -2.29 0.38
CA LEU A 56 -9.72 -2.90 1.16
C LEU A 56 -9.80 -4.40 0.87
N CYS A 57 -9.80 -5.22 1.92
CA CYS A 57 -10.02 -6.66 1.82
C CYS A 57 -11.48 -6.93 1.42
N ALA A 58 -11.71 -7.60 0.28
CA ALA A 58 -13.04 -7.72 -0.31
C ALA A 58 -13.42 -9.17 -0.64
N CYS A 59 -14.63 -9.58 -0.22
CA CYS A 59 -15.21 -10.85 -0.65
C CYS A 59 -15.60 -10.78 -2.14
N ARG A 60 -15.79 -11.95 -2.77
CA ARG A 60 -16.13 -12.06 -4.20
C ARG A 60 -17.42 -11.31 -4.58
N ALA A 61 -18.42 -11.28 -3.71
CA ALA A 61 -19.64 -10.54 -3.97
C ALA A 61 -19.38 -9.03 -4.00
N CYS A 62 -18.65 -8.51 -3.00
CA CYS A 62 -18.32 -7.10 -2.91
C CYS A 62 -17.42 -6.63 -4.07
N THR A 63 -16.50 -7.45 -4.56
CA THR A 63 -15.66 -7.07 -5.72
C THR A 63 -16.50 -6.86 -6.97
N ILE A 64 -17.47 -7.74 -7.23
CA ILE A 64 -18.37 -7.63 -8.40
C ILE A 64 -19.26 -6.39 -8.27
N LEU A 65 -19.81 -6.14 -7.08
CA LEU A 65 -20.73 -5.04 -6.87
C LEU A 65 -20.00 -3.70 -6.97
N PHE A 66 -18.90 -3.52 -6.25
CA PHE A 66 -18.30 -2.20 -6.06
C PHE A 66 -17.24 -1.80 -7.10
N ASP A 67 -16.70 -2.74 -7.89
CA ASP A 67 -15.84 -2.40 -9.04
C ASP A 67 -16.61 -1.69 -10.16
N SER A 68 -17.92 -1.91 -10.26
CA SER A 68 -18.73 -1.24 -11.27
C SER A 68 -18.91 0.25 -10.94
N ARG A 69 -18.58 1.12 -11.90
CA ARG A 69 -18.76 2.59 -11.76
C ARG A 69 -20.21 2.96 -11.41
N ALA A 70 -21.18 2.20 -11.93
CA ALA A 70 -22.60 2.42 -11.68
C ALA A 70 -23.01 2.19 -10.22
N ALA A 71 -22.41 1.20 -9.54
CA ALA A 71 -22.78 0.87 -8.17
C ALA A 71 -21.99 1.65 -7.10
N SER A 72 -20.74 2.01 -7.39
CA SER A 72 -19.87 2.69 -6.42
C SER A 72 -19.68 4.18 -6.68
N ALA A 73 -20.28 4.73 -7.74
CA ALA A 73 -19.96 6.06 -8.29
C ALA A 73 -18.47 6.23 -8.66
N GLY A 74 -17.75 5.12 -8.86
CA GLY A 74 -16.31 5.12 -9.14
C GLY A 74 -15.42 5.29 -7.91
N ARG A 75 -15.97 5.24 -6.70
CA ARG A 75 -15.21 5.34 -5.43
C ARG A 75 -14.27 4.15 -5.22
N TYR A 76 -14.63 2.99 -5.74
CA TYR A 76 -13.84 1.77 -5.61
C TYR A 76 -13.43 1.24 -6.97
N ARG A 77 -12.24 0.63 -7.02
CA ARG A 77 -11.76 -0.12 -8.18
C ARG A 77 -11.13 -1.42 -7.75
N LEU A 78 -11.40 -2.51 -8.48
CA LEU A 78 -10.75 -3.79 -8.26
C LEU A 78 -9.26 -3.71 -8.60
N VAL A 79 -8.43 -4.20 -7.67
CA VAL A 79 -7.00 -4.36 -7.92
C VAL A 79 -6.80 -5.45 -8.98
N PRO A 80 -6.21 -5.12 -10.14
CA PRO A 80 -5.92 -6.11 -11.17
C PRO A 80 -4.89 -7.12 -10.70
N ASP A 81 -5.04 -8.38 -11.12
CA ASP A 81 -4.07 -9.46 -10.93
C ASP A 81 -3.13 -9.63 -12.14
N ARG A 82 -3.54 -9.11 -13.29
CA ARG A 82 -2.76 -9.12 -14.52
C ARG A 82 -1.59 -8.15 -14.40
N ARG A 83 -0.39 -8.72 -14.42
CA ARG A 83 0.89 -8.01 -14.48
C ARG A 83 1.56 -8.31 -15.82
N LEU A 84 2.01 -7.26 -16.51
CA LEU A 84 2.77 -7.36 -17.75
C LEU A 84 4.16 -6.77 -17.51
N ARG A 85 5.19 -7.48 -17.95
CA ARG A 85 6.55 -6.94 -17.96
C ARG A 85 6.69 -6.07 -19.21
N LEU A 86 7.19 -4.86 -19.04
CA LEU A 86 7.55 -3.99 -20.17
C LEU A 86 8.92 -4.43 -20.70
N GLU A 87 8.93 -5.27 -21.71
CA GLU A 87 10.18 -5.72 -22.35
C GLU A 87 10.86 -4.55 -23.07
N GLY A 88 12.18 -4.43 -22.90
CA GLY A 88 12.97 -3.37 -23.54
C GLY A 88 12.75 -1.96 -22.99
N PHE A 89 11.87 -1.77 -21.99
CA PHE A 89 11.73 -0.47 -21.33
C PHE A 89 13.01 -0.13 -20.57
N GLN A 90 13.55 1.05 -20.83
CA GLN A 90 14.71 1.62 -20.16
C GLN A 90 14.42 3.10 -19.91
N LEU A 91 14.86 3.60 -18.76
CA LEU A 91 14.98 5.03 -18.48
C LEU A 91 16.47 5.33 -18.43
N ASP A 92 16.90 6.37 -19.15
CA ASP A 92 18.28 6.82 -19.09
C ASP A 92 18.57 7.58 -17.77
N ASP A 93 19.84 7.86 -17.52
CA ASP A 93 20.28 8.50 -16.27
C ASP A 93 19.66 9.88 -16.07
N ALA A 94 19.47 10.65 -17.16
CA ALA A 94 18.88 11.99 -17.08
C ALA A 94 17.38 11.92 -16.74
N GLN A 95 16.67 10.91 -17.28
CA GLN A 95 15.28 10.64 -16.96
C GLN A 95 15.12 10.16 -15.52
N TRP A 96 16.01 9.31 -15.02
CA TRP A 96 16.01 8.89 -13.61
C TRP A 96 16.28 10.06 -12.67
N GLU A 97 17.29 10.89 -12.96
CA GLU A 97 17.62 12.07 -12.16
C GLU A 97 16.45 13.06 -12.10
N GLY A 98 15.74 13.24 -13.22
CA GLY A 98 14.56 14.10 -13.30
C GLY A 98 13.37 13.66 -12.44
N LEU A 99 13.38 12.42 -11.91
CA LEU A 99 12.37 11.95 -10.97
C LEU A 99 12.71 12.30 -9.51
N CYS A 100 13.96 12.67 -9.19
CA CYS A 100 14.39 12.97 -7.82
C CYS A 100 14.06 11.85 -6.80
N ILE A 101 14.22 10.59 -7.21
CA ILE A 101 13.90 9.41 -6.38
C ILE A 101 15.16 8.82 -5.73
N PRO A 102 15.21 8.67 -4.38
CA PRO A 102 16.43 8.26 -3.68
C PRO A 102 16.64 6.73 -3.57
N VAL A 103 15.73 5.90 -4.09
CA VAL A 103 15.67 4.45 -3.78
C VAL A 103 15.58 3.54 -5.02
N GLU A 104 16.01 4.00 -6.19
CA GLU A 104 16.03 3.24 -7.47
C GLU A 104 14.71 2.51 -7.80
N MET A 105 13.60 3.00 -7.25
CA MET A 105 12.30 2.36 -7.37
C MET A 105 11.22 3.42 -7.45
N ALA A 106 10.48 3.37 -8.55
CA ALA A 106 9.38 4.26 -8.83
C ALA A 106 8.16 3.45 -9.25
N PHE A 107 6.98 3.93 -8.87
CA PHE A 107 5.72 3.45 -9.40
C PHE A 107 4.90 4.64 -9.90
N PHE A 108 4.23 4.43 -11.03
CA PHE A 108 3.50 5.45 -11.76
C PHE A 108 2.05 5.04 -11.92
N PHE A 109 1.14 5.99 -11.73
CA PHE A 109 -0.26 5.79 -12.02
C PHE A 109 -0.92 7.09 -12.46
N HIS A 110 -2.00 6.98 -13.21
CA HIS A 110 -2.84 8.12 -13.54
C HIS A 110 -3.71 8.45 -12.32
N ALA A 111 -3.42 9.58 -11.66
CA ALA A 111 -4.24 10.08 -10.58
C ALA A 111 -5.48 10.78 -11.15
N THR A 112 -6.63 10.11 -11.13
CA THR A 112 -7.90 10.67 -11.63
C THR A 112 -8.23 12.04 -11.03
N PRO A 113 -8.06 12.29 -9.70
CA PRO A 113 -8.32 13.62 -9.14
C PRO A 113 -7.39 14.72 -9.68
N ALA A 114 -6.14 14.38 -10.02
CA ALA A 114 -5.14 15.33 -10.52
C ALA A 114 -5.10 15.43 -12.05
N GLY A 115 -5.77 14.53 -12.77
CA GLY A 115 -5.79 14.50 -14.24
C GLY A 115 -4.41 14.27 -14.90
N ARG A 116 -3.45 13.70 -14.18
CA ARG A 116 -2.07 13.49 -14.64
C ARG A 116 -1.48 12.19 -14.13
N VAL A 117 -0.38 11.76 -14.75
CA VAL A 117 0.49 10.73 -14.19
C VAL A 117 1.28 11.34 -13.03
N VAL A 118 1.32 10.60 -11.92
CA VAL A 118 2.12 10.90 -10.73
C VAL A 118 3.16 9.82 -10.53
N ALA A 119 4.32 10.20 -10.00
CA ALA A 119 5.39 9.29 -9.64
C ALA A 119 5.47 9.18 -8.12
N PHE A 120 5.61 7.97 -7.62
CA PHE A 120 5.77 7.69 -6.19
C PHE A 120 6.92 6.72 -5.97
N TYR A 121 7.50 6.77 -4.77
CA TYR A 121 8.54 5.87 -4.32
C TYR A 121 8.28 5.41 -2.87
N PRO A 122 8.80 4.25 -2.45
CA PRO A 122 8.63 3.78 -1.09
C PRO A 122 9.50 4.59 -0.11
N SER A 123 8.94 4.96 1.04
CA SER A 123 9.68 5.56 2.15
C SER A 123 9.27 4.95 3.49
N PRO A 124 10.01 5.20 4.59
CA PRO A 124 9.63 4.73 5.93
C PRO A 124 8.25 5.20 6.39
N ALA A 125 7.75 6.33 5.87
CA ALA A 125 6.42 6.86 6.16
C ALA A 125 5.34 6.34 5.19
N GLY A 126 5.70 5.45 4.26
CA GLY A 126 4.84 4.93 3.21
C GLY A 126 5.15 5.49 1.82
N ALA A 127 4.22 5.33 0.89
CA ALA A 127 4.36 5.83 -0.47
C ALA A 127 4.49 7.36 -0.48
N THR A 128 5.58 7.89 -1.05
CA THR A 128 5.87 9.33 -1.11
C THR A 128 5.84 9.80 -2.56
N GLU A 129 5.16 10.92 -2.82
CA GLU A 129 5.11 11.52 -4.17
C GLU A 129 6.47 12.13 -4.50
N SER A 130 6.95 11.87 -5.72
CA SER A 130 8.09 12.58 -6.30
C SER A 130 7.57 13.91 -6.87
N THR A 131 8.13 15.02 -6.39
CA THR A 131 7.74 16.40 -6.72
C THR A 131 8.88 17.17 -7.36
#